data_AF-A0A3S1A3N9-F1
#
_entry.id   AF-A0A3S1A3N9-F1
#
_cell.length_a   1.000
_cell.length_b   1.000
_cell.length_c   1.000
_cell.angle_alpha   90.00
_cell.angle_beta   90.00
_cell.angle_gamma   90.00
#
_symmetry.space_group_name_H-M   'P 1'
#
loop_
_entity.id
_entity.type
_entity.pdbx_description
1 polymer ?
#
loop_
_entity_poly.entity_id
_entity_poly.type
_entity_poly.pdbx_seq_one_letter_code
_entity_poly.pdbx_strand_id
1 'polypeptide(L)'
;IKEITGALRIIRSHVLLTLHFFQSLEKIGSTSQALVVMDNKNLEELFVEQQLQKMKINGNVSFVGNRRLCLEKIDHFINTTGVPRQEDDLYKSNGHALPCNMVEIVLFVSAVTSDSVELQFKYHNPSDARNILHYSVHYKEVTQNVRDIYEGRDACSKNSWKTQKFDHDEDKDYSGKPLTFLVINLQPYTLYAFYVQPVVTETAMTSALSNITYVLTDIGVPSYPEALETIDTTPHEAKLMWEPPQNPNSVVTFYTIWLKKDEKTQNKNFYGRDLCSDSELQKLLWDTDRRKQVQDAERRRKEAEKYRRQNCCDCPKSEVTLELLSLNRMSDIEFENSIHDSVFRKRWSEKSLEKKEDCKNIIMEASLKVQVGNRRKRRSVDSIVYNNGRGSNFSFPIRKEDITKDQHYLDTNFTATDDLFDKIARLNSTYPEL
;
A
#
# COMPACT_ATOMS: atom_id res chain seq x y z
N ILE A 1 2.76 -24.83 -24.86
CA ILE A 1 2.52 -25.33 -26.23
C ILE A 1 3.73 -24.95 -27.07
N LYS A 2 4.34 -25.91 -27.80
CA LYS A 2 5.55 -25.65 -28.60
C LYS A 2 5.32 -25.62 -30.11
N GLU A 3 4.41 -26.45 -30.60
CA GLU A 3 4.14 -26.60 -32.02
C GLU A 3 2.63 -26.69 -32.25
N ILE A 4 2.16 -26.00 -33.27
CA ILE A 4 0.78 -26.04 -33.77
C ILE A 4 0.85 -26.54 -35.21
N THR A 5 0.33 -27.74 -35.44
CA THR A 5 0.31 -28.40 -36.77
C THR A 5 -0.84 -27.91 -37.66
N GLY A 6 -1.60 -26.92 -37.22
CA GLY A 6 -2.71 -26.30 -37.95
C GLY A 6 -2.65 -24.77 -37.91
N ALA A 7 -3.81 -24.13 -38.05
CA ALA A 7 -3.92 -22.67 -38.04
C ALA A 7 -4.14 -22.11 -36.62
N LEU A 8 -3.39 -21.06 -36.25
CA LEU A 8 -3.67 -20.23 -35.08
C LEU A 8 -4.57 -19.07 -35.48
N ARG A 9 -5.78 -19.01 -34.92
CA ARG A 9 -6.77 -17.95 -35.20
C ARG A 9 -7.11 -17.20 -33.92
N ILE A 10 -6.81 -15.90 -33.91
CA ILE A 10 -7.09 -14.98 -32.81
C ILE A 10 -8.04 -13.93 -33.37
N ILE A 11 -9.33 -14.16 -33.16
CA ILE A 11 -10.40 -13.39 -33.79
C ILE A 11 -11.29 -12.81 -32.70
N ARG A 12 -11.63 -11.51 -32.79
CA ARG A 12 -12.55 -10.81 -31.86
C ARG A 12 -12.21 -11.00 -30.37
N SER A 13 -10.94 -11.18 -30.07
CA SER A 13 -10.46 -11.42 -28.71
C SER A 13 -10.18 -10.08 -28.02
N HIS A 14 -11.24 -9.34 -27.70
CA HIS A 14 -11.13 -7.97 -27.18
C HIS A 14 -10.43 -7.85 -25.81
N VAL A 15 -10.30 -8.95 -25.06
CA VAL A 15 -9.61 -8.94 -23.75
C VAL A 15 -8.09 -8.98 -23.92
N LEU A 16 -7.59 -9.49 -25.05
CA LEU A 16 -6.16 -9.68 -25.26
C LEU A 16 -5.48 -8.34 -25.56
N LEU A 17 -4.47 -8.03 -24.73
CA LEU A 17 -3.53 -6.93 -24.97
C LEU A 17 -2.29 -7.42 -25.72
N THR A 18 -1.83 -8.65 -25.44
CA THR A 18 -0.65 -9.25 -26.07
C THR A 18 -0.83 -10.74 -26.32
N LEU A 19 0.08 -11.36 -27.07
CA LEU A 19 0.19 -12.82 -27.23
C LEU A 19 1.36 -13.43 -26.43
N HIS A 20 1.86 -12.71 -25.42
CA HIS A 20 3.03 -13.11 -24.61
C HIS A 20 2.82 -14.41 -23.82
N PHE A 21 1.57 -14.84 -23.63
CA PHE A 21 1.26 -16.11 -22.99
C PHE A 21 1.71 -17.34 -23.81
N PHE A 22 2.00 -17.18 -25.11
CA PHE A 22 2.57 -18.24 -25.95
C PHE A 22 4.07 -18.47 -25.74
N GLN A 23 4.59 -18.39 -24.51
CA GLN A 23 6.02 -18.35 -24.17
C GLN A 23 6.93 -19.44 -24.78
N SER A 24 6.37 -20.56 -25.23
CA SER A 24 7.13 -21.68 -25.81
C SER A 24 6.78 -22.00 -27.25
N LEU A 25 5.88 -21.24 -27.90
CA LEU A 25 5.42 -21.53 -29.25
C LEU A 25 6.51 -21.19 -30.27
N GLU A 26 6.98 -22.20 -30.99
CA GLU A 26 8.10 -22.11 -31.93
C GLU A 26 7.68 -22.46 -33.37
N LYS A 27 6.60 -23.23 -33.57
CA LYS A 27 6.18 -23.65 -34.91
C LYS A 27 4.68 -23.53 -35.12
N ILE A 28 4.29 -22.97 -36.25
CA ILE A 28 2.90 -22.93 -36.72
C ILE A 28 2.89 -23.41 -38.18
N GLY A 29 2.11 -24.44 -38.49
CA GLY A 29 2.05 -25.02 -39.83
C GLY A 29 0.63 -25.20 -40.32
N SER A 30 0.28 -24.63 -41.47
CA SER A 30 -1.01 -24.81 -42.13
C SER A 30 -0.81 -24.71 -43.64
N THR A 31 -1.60 -25.44 -44.43
CA THR A 31 -1.48 -25.46 -45.90
C THR A 31 -2.03 -24.19 -46.58
N SER A 32 -2.78 -23.36 -45.86
CA SER A 32 -3.34 -22.10 -46.37
C SER A 32 -2.99 -20.93 -45.46
N GLN A 33 -3.84 -20.67 -44.46
CA GLN A 33 -3.61 -19.63 -43.44
C GLN A 33 -3.07 -20.28 -42.17
N ALA A 34 -1.85 -19.91 -41.79
CA ALA A 34 -1.17 -20.38 -40.59
C ALA A 34 -1.48 -19.50 -39.38
N LEU A 35 -1.47 -18.17 -39.55
CA LEU A 35 -1.78 -17.22 -38.48
C LEU A 35 -2.81 -16.20 -38.95
N VAL A 36 -3.93 -16.11 -38.25
CA VAL A 36 -4.99 -15.12 -38.52
C VAL A 36 -5.23 -14.31 -37.26
N VAL A 37 -4.92 -13.02 -37.30
CA VAL A 37 -5.14 -12.08 -36.19
C VAL A 37 -6.12 -11.01 -36.66
N MET A 38 -7.38 -11.13 -36.25
CA MET A 38 -8.47 -10.32 -36.80
C MET A 38 -9.38 -9.68 -35.74
N ASP A 39 -9.68 -8.40 -35.90
CA ASP A 39 -10.69 -7.67 -35.11
C ASP A 39 -10.41 -7.69 -33.59
N ASN A 40 -9.13 -7.69 -33.20
CA ASN A 40 -8.73 -7.65 -31.80
C ASN A 40 -8.55 -6.20 -31.36
N LYS A 41 -9.64 -5.62 -30.84
CA LYS A 41 -9.74 -4.19 -30.49
C LYS A 41 -8.59 -3.66 -29.60
N ASN A 42 -8.13 -4.44 -28.63
CA ASN A 42 -7.17 -4.00 -27.62
C ASN A 42 -5.76 -4.60 -27.80
N LEU A 43 -5.53 -5.39 -28.86
CA LEU A 43 -4.24 -6.03 -29.07
C LEU A 43 -3.19 -4.96 -29.45
N GLU A 44 -2.15 -4.86 -28.65
CA GLU A 44 -1.07 -3.87 -28.76
C GLU A 44 0.29 -4.52 -29.12
N GLU A 45 0.49 -5.77 -28.71
CA GLU A 45 1.70 -6.56 -28.99
C GLU A 45 1.31 -7.97 -29.49
N LEU A 46 2.17 -8.55 -30.32
CA LEU A 46 2.17 -9.96 -30.70
C LEU A 46 3.00 -10.79 -29.69
N PHE A 47 4.21 -11.19 -30.08
CA PHE A 47 5.06 -12.14 -29.36
C PHE A 47 6.30 -11.46 -28.81
N VAL A 48 6.81 -11.98 -27.69
CA VAL A 48 8.05 -11.50 -27.09
C VAL A 48 9.22 -11.74 -28.05
N GLU A 49 10.14 -10.78 -28.14
CA GLU A 49 11.29 -10.79 -29.06
C GLU A 49 12.09 -12.11 -29.02
N GLN A 50 12.41 -12.65 -27.83
CA GLN A 50 13.18 -13.90 -27.72
C GLN A 50 12.42 -15.13 -28.25
N GLN A 51 11.09 -15.06 -28.27
CA GLN A 51 10.24 -16.09 -28.85
C GLN A 51 10.14 -15.90 -30.37
N LEU A 52 9.94 -14.67 -30.83
CA LEU A 52 9.79 -14.34 -32.24
C LEU A 52 10.98 -14.84 -33.07
N GLN A 53 12.20 -14.68 -32.55
CA GLN A 53 13.44 -15.16 -33.19
C GLN A 53 13.50 -16.69 -33.36
N LYS A 54 12.73 -17.45 -32.58
CA LYS A 54 12.67 -18.92 -32.64
C LYS A 54 11.48 -19.42 -33.48
N MET A 55 10.54 -18.54 -33.81
CA MET A 55 9.32 -18.94 -34.50
C MET A 55 9.56 -19.26 -35.97
N LYS A 56 8.95 -20.36 -36.43
CA LYS A 56 8.90 -20.77 -37.83
C LYS A 56 7.45 -20.97 -38.24
N ILE A 57 7.03 -20.23 -39.26
CA ILE A 57 5.65 -20.25 -39.75
C ILE A 57 5.65 -20.79 -41.16
N ASN A 58 4.85 -21.83 -41.38
CA ASN A 58 4.62 -22.42 -42.69
C ASN A 58 3.15 -22.19 -43.10
N GLY A 59 2.93 -21.29 -44.06
CA GLY A 59 1.62 -20.83 -44.52
C GLY A 59 1.49 -19.30 -44.45
N ASN A 60 0.35 -18.77 -44.89
CA ASN A 60 0.11 -17.33 -44.95
C ASN A 60 -0.29 -16.75 -43.59
N VAL A 61 0.07 -15.49 -43.38
CA VAL A 61 -0.30 -14.70 -42.20
C VAL A 61 -1.19 -13.53 -42.61
N SER A 62 -2.18 -13.19 -41.78
CA SER A 62 -3.10 -12.08 -42.04
C SER A 62 -3.43 -11.30 -40.77
N PHE A 63 -3.32 -9.97 -40.83
CA PHE A 63 -3.57 -9.02 -39.76
C PHE A 63 -4.61 -7.98 -40.20
N VAL A 64 -5.84 -8.09 -39.72
CA VAL A 64 -6.95 -7.21 -40.16
C VAL A 64 -7.73 -6.64 -38.98
N GLY A 65 -7.94 -5.32 -38.95
CA GLY A 65 -8.83 -4.68 -37.97
C GLY A 65 -8.29 -4.60 -36.54
N ASN A 66 -6.98 -4.71 -36.35
CA ASN A 66 -6.34 -4.62 -35.03
C ASN A 66 -5.97 -3.17 -34.72
N ARG A 67 -6.96 -2.39 -34.25
CA ARG A 67 -6.87 -0.92 -34.18
C ARG A 67 -5.72 -0.37 -33.33
N ARG A 68 -5.26 -1.11 -32.31
CA ARG A 68 -4.14 -0.73 -31.43
C ARG A 68 -2.81 -1.43 -31.75
N LEU A 69 -2.80 -2.34 -32.73
CA LEU A 69 -1.59 -3.03 -33.15
C LEU A 69 -0.90 -2.21 -34.24
N CYS A 70 0.28 -1.68 -33.91
CA CYS A 70 1.06 -0.85 -34.82
C CYS A 70 1.59 -1.63 -36.03
N LEU A 71 1.61 -0.97 -37.19
CA LEU A 71 2.13 -1.54 -38.43
C LEU A 71 3.60 -1.92 -38.31
N GLU A 72 4.42 -1.11 -37.64
CA GLU A 72 5.84 -1.39 -37.41
C GLU A 72 6.07 -2.72 -36.68
N LYS A 73 5.18 -3.10 -35.76
CA LYS A 73 5.25 -4.40 -35.06
C LYS A 73 4.91 -5.57 -35.98
N ILE A 74 3.94 -5.37 -36.88
CA ILE A 74 3.59 -6.37 -37.91
C ILE A 74 4.76 -6.52 -38.90
N ASP A 75 5.35 -5.41 -39.32
CA ASP A 75 6.50 -5.39 -40.22
C ASP A 75 7.71 -6.10 -39.60
N HIS A 76 7.98 -5.82 -38.32
CA HIS A 76 9.02 -6.50 -37.56
C HIS A 76 8.77 -8.01 -37.43
N PHE A 77 7.53 -8.41 -37.18
CA PHE A 77 7.11 -9.82 -37.14
C PHE A 77 7.36 -10.51 -38.49
N ILE A 78 6.93 -9.90 -39.59
CA ILE A 78 7.08 -10.44 -40.95
C ILE A 78 8.57 -10.59 -41.31
N ASN A 79 9.36 -9.55 -41.03
CA ASN A 79 10.80 -9.53 -41.31
C ASN A 79 11.55 -10.61 -40.51
N THR A 80 11.18 -10.80 -39.24
CA THR A 80 11.86 -11.77 -38.36
C THR A 80 11.48 -13.21 -38.69
N THR A 81 10.23 -13.46 -39.05
CA THR A 81 9.74 -14.82 -39.36
C THR A 81 9.95 -15.24 -40.81
N GLY A 82 10.24 -14.29 -41.71
CA GLY A 82 10.49 -14.55 -43.13
C GLY A 82 9.25 -14.96 -43.93
N VAL A 83 8.05 -14.71 -43.40
CA VAL A 83 6.78 -14.99 -44.11
C VAL A 83 6.51 -13.92 -45.18
N PRO A 84 5.88 -14.27 -46.32
CA PRO A 84 5.56 -13.29 -47.34
C PRO A 84 4.46 -12.33 -46.85
N ARG A 85 4.65 -11.03 -47.09
CA ARG A 85 3.66 -9.98 -46.78
C ARG A 85 2.43 -10.11 -47.68
N GLN A 86 1.23 -10.07 -47.13
CA GLN A 86 -0.02 -9.99 -47.90
C GLN A 86 -0.49 -8.55 -48.08
N GLU A 87 -1.15 -8.25 -49.21
CA GLU A 87 -1.71 -6.92 -49.51
C GLU A 87 -2.84 -6.53 -48.55
N ASP A 88 -3.58 -7.49 -48.01
CA ASP A 88 -4.68 -7.26 -47.05
C ASP A 88 -4.21 -6.58 -45.75
N ASP A 89 -2.92 -6.73 -45.39
CA ASP A 89 -2.32 -6.11 -44.21
C ASP A 89 -2.04 -4.60 -44.41
N LEU A 90 -2.07 -4.09 -45.66
CA LEU A 90 -1.82 -2.69 -46.01
C LEU A 90 -3.04 -1.77 -45.89
N TYR A 91 -4.26 -2.31 -45.90
CA TYR A 91 -5.46 -1.49 -45.73
C TYR A 91 -5.52 -0.99 -44.29
N LYS A 92 -5.45 0.34 -44.10
CA LYS A 92 -5.41 1.16 -42.85
C LYS A 92 -6.44 0.80 -41.76
N SER A 93 -6.46 -0.45 -41.32
CA SER A 93 -7.34 -1.01 -40.30
C SER A 93 -6.58 -1.33 -39.01
N ASN A 94 -5.24 -1.39 -39.09
CA ASN A 94 -4.34 -1.63 -37.97
C ASN A 94 -3.70 -0.31 -37.49
N GLY A 95 -3.49 -0.18 -36.17
CA GLY A 95 -2.65 0.87 -35.58
C GLY A 95 -3.17 2.31 -35.66
N HIS A 96 -4.49 2.55 -35.78
CA HIS A 96 -5.07 3.90 -35.84
C HIS A 96 -5.65 4.40 -34.52
N ALA A 97 -5.79 3.54 -33.50
CA ALA A 97 -6.38 3.88 -32.21
C ALA A 97 -5.34 4.14 -31.10
N LEU A 98 -4.04 4.10 -31.43
CA LEU A 98 -2.94 4.42 -30.53
C LEU A 98 -1.78 5.03 -31.34
N PRO A 99 -1.09 6.07 -30.84
CA PRO A 99 0.10 6.59 -31.49
C PRO A 99 1.24 5.56 -31.43
N CYS A 100 1.72 5.15 -32.60
CA CYS A 100 2.78 4.13 -32.69
C CYS A 100 4.17 4.66 -32.35
N ASN A 101 4.41 5.95 -32.56
CA ASN A 101 5.67 6.57 -32.18
C ASN A 101 5.67 6.85 -30.67
N MET A 102 6.47 6.08 -29.93
CA MET A 102 6.57 6.14 -28.48
C MET A 102 7.92 6.73 -28.07
N VAL A 103 7.88 7.84 -27.34
CA VAL A 103 9.06 8.48 -26.75
C VAL A 103 9.34 7.91 -25.37
N GLU A 104 10.60 7.67 -25.06
CA GLU A 104 10.99 7.18 -23.74
C GLU A 104 10.94 8.30 -22.68
N ILE A 105 10.29 8.03 -21.55
CA ILE A 105 10.31 8.89 -20.37
C ILE A 105 11.35 8.38 -19.38
N VAL A 106 12.30 9.24 -19.01
CA VAL A 106 13.26 8.93 -17.94
C VAL A 106 12.65 9.33 -16.60
N LEU A 107 12.31 8.32 -15.78
CA LEU A 107 11.76 8.47 -14.45
C LEU A 107 12.88 8.56 -13.41
N PHE A 108 12.76 9.52 -12.50
CA PHE A 108 13.64 9.73 -11.35
C PHE A 108 12.85 9.55 -10.07
N VAL A 109 13.48 9.02 -9.04
CA VAL A 109 12.88 8.92 -7.70
C VAL A 109 13.48 10.04 -6.87
N SER A 110 12.65 10.97 -6.40
CA SER A 110 13.10 12.15 -5.65
C SER A 110 13.08 11.91 -4.14
N ALA A 111 12.08 11.19 -3.65
CA ALA A 111 11.94 10.84 -2.24
C ALA A 111 11.24 9.49 -2.08
N VAL A 112 11.63 8.77 -1.03
CA VAL A 112 11.02 7.50 -0.62
C VAL A 112 10.74 7.59 0.87
N THR A 113 9.59 7.07 1.30
CA THR A 113 9.24 6.86 2.70
C THR A 113 8.78 5.41 2.89
N SER A 114 8.37 5.05 4.11
CA SER A 114 7.81 3.73 4.40
C SER A 114 6.46 3.47 3.73
N ASP A 115 5.76 4.52 3.34
CA ASP A 115 4.37 4.46 2.85
C ASP A 115 4.13 5.24 1.55
N SER A 116 5.17 5.91 1.03
CA SER A 116 5.05 6.75 -0.16
C SER A 116 6.34 6.80 -0.99
N VAL A 117 6.17 7.04 -2.29
CA VAL A 117 7.26 7.25 -3.24
C VAL A 117 6.92 8.46 -4.09
N GLU A 118 7.88 9.39 -4.18
CA GLU A 118 7.79 10.55 -5.06
C GLU A 118 8.62 10.30 -6.33
N LEU A 119 7.94 10.38 -7.47
CA LEU A 119 8.49 10.17 -8.79
C LEU A 119 8.56 11.51 -9.53
N GLN A 120 9.65 11.74 -10.25
CA GLN A 120 9.86 12.93 -11.05
C GLN A 120 10.33 12.57 -12.45
N PHE A 121 9.86 13.29 -13.47
CA PHE A 121 10.45 13.18 -14.80
C PHE A 121 10.43 14.54 -15.49
N LYS A 122 11.39 14.73 -16.40
CA LYS A 122 11.46 15.95 -17.20
C LYS A 122 10.30 15.94 -18.19
N TYR A 123 9.44 16.95 -18.13
CA TYR A 123 8.37 17.12 -19.10
C TYR A 123 8.95 17.15 -20.52
N HIS A 124 8.53 16.21 -21.35
CA HIS A 124 8.78 16.25 -22.78
C HIS A 124 7.57 16.94 -23.42
N ASN A 125 7.79 18.06 -24.10
CA ASN A 125 6.71 18.76 -24.77
C ASN A 125 6.25 17.90 -25.96
N PRO A 126 5.05 17.29 -25.93
CA PRO A 126 4.52 16.66 -27.12
C PRO A 126 4.37 17.73 -28.21
N SER A 127 4.31 17.32 -29.48
CA SER A 127 4.08 18.27 -30.59
C SER A 127 2.83 19.14 -30.39
N ASP A 128 1.86 18.67 -29.59
CA ASP A 128 0.70 19.43 -29.12
C ASP A 128 0.29 18.94 -27.71
N ALA A 129 0.43 19.81 -26.70
CA ALA A 129 0.14 19.50 -25.30
C ALA A 129 -1.35 19.17 -25.05
N ARG A 130 -2.26 19.70 -25.88
CA ARG A 130 -3.71 19.48 -25.76
C ARG A 130 -4.13 18.04 -26.04
N ASN A 131 -3.23 17.25 -26.64
CA ASN A 131 -3.47 15.84 -26.87
C ASN A 131 -3.20 14.99 -25.62
N ILE A 132 -2.57 15.52 -24.57
CA ILE A 132 -2.38 14.82 -23.29
C ILE A 132 -3.61 15.08 -22.42
N LEU A 133 -4.37 14.03 -22.13
CA LEU A 133 -5.52 14.12 -21.22
C LEU A 133 -5.08 14.12 -19.76
N HIS A 134 -4.23 13.16 -19.38
CA HIS A 134 -3.66 13.06 -18.04
C HIS A 134 -2.44 12.14 -18.07
N TYR A 135 -1.64 12.16 -17.01
CA TYR A 135 -0.63 11.14 -16.76
C TYR A 135 -1.21 10.00 -15.93
N SER A 136 -0.77 8.78 -16.20
CA SER A 136 -1.06 7.62 -15.37
C SER A 136 0.22 7.00 -14.87
N VAL A 137 0.35 6.92 -13.54
CA VAL A 137 1.42 6.18 -12.86
C VAL A 137 0.88 4.80 -12.55
N HIS A 138 1.58 3.79 -13.01
CA HIS A 138 1.28 2.40 -12.76
C HIS A 138 2.29 1.81 -11.79
N TYR A 139 1.80 1.09 -10.79
CA TYR A 139 2.66 0.47 -9.79
C TYR A 139 2.14 -0.88 -9.32
N LYS A 140 3.05 -1.79 -8.96
CA LYS A 140 2.70 -3.07 -8.34
C LYS A 140 3.81 -3.55 -7.41
N GLU A 141 3.42 -4.35 -6.43
CA GLU A 141 4.35 -5.05 -5.54
C GLU A 141 5.02 -6.20 -6.30
N VAL A 142 6.34 -6.33 -6.11
CA VAL A 142 7.13 -7.32 -6.84
C VAL A 142 8.17 -7.95 -5.93
N THR A 143 8.38 -9.25 -6.09
CA THR A 143 9.48 -9.99 -5.44
C THR A 143 10.66 -10.22 -6.40
N GLN A 144 10.41 -10.07 -7.71
CA GLN A 144 11.38 -10.25 -8.78
C GLN A 144 11.13 -9.21 -9.87
N ASN A 145 12.12 -9.04 -10.76
CA ASN A 145 11.97 -8.13 -11.89
C ASN A 145 10.80 -8.56 -12.78
N VAL A 146 9.97 -7.59 -13.13
CA VAL A 146 8.85 -7.76 -14.05
C VAL A 146 9.38 -7.93 -15.46
N ARG A 147 8.80 -8.86 -16.23
CA ARG A 147 9.24 -9.08 -17.62
C ARG A 147 8.83 -7.94 -18.53
N ASP A 148 7.59 -7.48 -18.40
CA ASP A 148 7.01 -6.41 -19.21
C ASP A 148 5.84 -5.70 -18.50
N ILE A 149 5.35 -4.60 -19.10
CA ILE A 149 4.23 -3.80 -18.56
C ILE A 149 2.85 -4.47 -18.73
N TYR A 150 2.76 -5.59 -19.46
CA TYR A 150 1.52 -6.32 -19.74
C TYR A 150 1.26 -7.43 -18.73
N GLU A 151 2.28 -7.83 -17.97
CA GLU A 151 2.19 -8.85 -16.94
C GLU A 151 1.12 -8.51 -15.88
N GLY A 152 0.18 -9.43 -15.65
CA GLY A 152 -0.86 -9.30 -14.64
C GLY A 152 -2.06 -8.46 -15.05
N ARG A 153 -2.19 -8.10 -16.34
CA ARG A 153 -3.39 -7.42 -16.88
C ARG A 153 -4.52 -8.35 -17.32
N ASP A 154 -4.38 -9.65 -17.09
CA ASP A 154 -5.46 -10.62 -17.33
C ASP A 154 -6.59 -10.46 -16.32
N ALA A 155 -7.84 -10.67 -16.75
CA ALA A 155 -9.05 -10.46 -15.96
C ALA A 155 -9.12 -11.25 -14.62
N CYS A 156 -8.23 -12.21 -14.41
CA CYS A 156 -8.20 -13.08 -13.23
C CYS A 156 -6.93 -12.94 -12.37
N SER A 157 -6.01 -12.05 -12.74
CA SER A 157 -4.71 -11.92 -12.07
C SER A 157 -4.83 -11.06 -10.81
N LYS A 158 -4.54 -11.66 -9.64
CA LYS A 158 -4.49 -10.94 -8.35
C LYS A 158 -3.33 -9.95 -8.25
N ASN A 159 -2.28 -10.13 -9.05
CA ASN A 159 -1.09 -9.27 -9.06
C ASN A 159 -1.10 -8.30 -10.25
N SER A 160 -2.14 -7.47 -10.33
CA SER A 160 -2.32 -6.50 -11.41
C SER A 160 -1.73 -5.14 -11.07
N TRP A 161 -1.36 -4.39 -12.11
CA TRP A 161 -0.88 -3.02 -11.99
C TRP A 161 -1.96 -2.11 -11.41
N LYS A 162 -1.68 -1.48 -10.27
CA LYS A 162 -2.48 -0.38 -9.73
C LYS A 162 -2.21 0.87 -10.55
N THR A 163 -3.21 1.72 -10.72
CA THR A 163 -3.11 2.94 -11.54
C THR A 163 -3.55 4.15 -10.73
N GLN A 164 -2.70 5.17 -10.67
CA GLN A 164 -3.02 6.48 -10.13
C GLN A 164 -2.99 7.50 -11.27
N LYS A 165 -4.06 8.30 -11.37
CA LYS A 165 -4.19 9.34 -12.39
C LYS A 165 -3.70 10.68 -11.84
N PHE A 166 -2.97 11.41 -12.66
CA PHE A 166 -2.48 12.74 -12.38
C PHE A 166 -2.91 13.66 -13.52
N ASP A 167 -3.82 14.57 -13.22
CA ASP A 167 -4.37 15.48 -14.21
C ASP A 167 -3.25 16.38 -14.77
N HIS A 168 -3.30 16.60 -16.09
CA HIS A 168 -2.40 17.51 -16.76
C HIS A 168 -3.06 18.89 -16.81
N ASP A 169 -2.48 19.85 -16.08
CA ASP A 169 -2.97 21.23 -16.07
C ASP A 169 -2.32 22.01 -17.23
N GLU A 170 -3.08 22.26 -18.30
CA GLU A 170 -2.62 22.92 -19.53
C GLU A 170 -2.13 24.37 -19.31
N ASP A 171 -2.69 25.06 -18.30
CA ASP A 171 -2.36 26.46 -18.00
C ASP A 171 -1.05 26.60 -17.19
N LYS A 172 -0.51 25.48 -16.69
CA LYS A 172 0.78 25.49 -15.98
C LYS A 172 1.92 25.42 -16.98
N ASP A 173 2.80 26.41 -16.88
CA ASP A 173 4.08 26.37 -17.56
C ASP A 173 5.00 25.32 -16.90
N TYR A 174 5.11 24.16 -17.54
CA TYR A 174 6.07 23.11 -17.18
C TYR A 174 7.46 23.34 -17.81
N SER A 175 7.68 24.45 -18.50
CA SER A 175 8.99 24.76 -19.07
C SER A 175 10.04 24.87 -17.94
N GLY A 176 11.06 24.01 -18.04
CA GLY A 176 12.18 23.98 -17.09
C GLY A 176 11.91 23.34 -15.73
N LYS A 177 10.71 22.82 -15.45
CA LYS A 177 10.41 22.11 -14.17
C LYS A 177 10.05 20.64 -14.41
N PRO A 178 10.55 19.70 -13.58
CA PRO A 178 10.11 18.32 -13.63
C PRO A 178 8.65 18.20 -13.17
N LEU A 179 7.92 17.27 -13.76
CA LEU A 179 6.62 16.83 -13.27
C LEU A 179 6.85 15.89 -12.08
N THR A 180 6.14 16.12 -10.98
CA THR A 180 6.27 15.36 -9.74
C THR A 180 4.96 14.64 -9.42
N PHE A 181 5.06 13.34 -9.13
CA PHE A 181 3.95 12.47 -8.78
C PHE A 181 4.21 11.77 -7.46
N LEU A 182 3.27 11.91 -6.51
CA LEU A 182 3.33 11.26 -5.21
C LEU A 182 2.38 10.05 -5.18
N VAL A 183 2.94 8.86 -4.99
CA VAL A 183 2.20 7.63 -4.75
C VAL A 183 2.22 7.34 -3.25
N ILE A 184 1.04 7.15 -2.65
CA ILE A 184 0.86 6.95 -1.20
C ILE A 184 0.20 5.59 -0.89
N ASN A 185 0.12 5.24 0.39
CA ASN A 185 -0.47 3.99 0.89
C ASN A 185 0.27 2.73 0.39
N LEU A 186 1.59 2.85 0.27
CA LEU A 186 2.48 1.71 -0.02
C LEU A 186 2.78 0.93 1.26
N GLN A 187 3.15 -0.33 1.11
CA GLN A 187 3.59 -1.15 2.25
C GLN A 187 5.06 -0.83 2.59
N PRO A 188 5.43 -0.76 3.87
CA PRO A 188 6.81 -0.56 4.28
C PRO A 188 7.71 -1.76 3.96
N TYR A 189 8.98 -1.47 3.67
CA TYR A 189 9.98 -2.48 3.31
C TYR A 189 9.52 -3.45 2.21
N THR A 190 8.87 -2.91 1.19
CA THR A 190 8.30 -3.67 0.08
C THR A 190 8.84 -3.14 -1.24
N LEU A 191 9.27 -4.05 -2.11
CA LEU A 191 9.78 -3.70 -3.43
C LEU A 191 8.61 -3.46 -4.39
N TYR A 192 8.59 -2.29 -5.00
CA TYR A 192 7.60 -1.88 -5.99
C TYR A 192 8.23 -1.63 -7.34
N ALA A 193 7.51 -2.01 -8.39
CA ALA A 193 7.80 -1.61 -9.76
C ALA A 193 6.88 -0.45 -10.17
N PHE A 194 7.43 0.58 -10.81
CA PHE A 194 6.73 1.77 -11.27
C PHE A 194 6.98 2.01 -12.76
N TYR A 195 5.96 2.46 -13.48
CA TYR A 195 6.13 3.10 -14.78
C TYR A 195 5.06 4.17 -15.01
N VAL A 196 5.35 5.09 -15.94
CA VAL A 196 4.50 6.24 -16.23
C VAL A 196 4.22 6.28 -17.73
N GLN A 197 2.98 6.59 -18.07
CA GLN A 197 2.57 6.89 -19.45
C GLN A 197 1.53 8.03 -19.45
N PRO A 198 1.55 8.92 -20.44
CA PRO A 198 0.45 9.83 -20.69
C PRO A 198 -0.71 9.08 -21.36
N VAL A 199 -1.93 9.44 -20.99
CA VAL A 199 -3.13 9.07 -21.73
C VAL A 199 -3.37 10.17 -22.74
N VAL A 200 -3.35 9.80 -24.02
CA VAL A 200 -3.43 10.75 -25.14
C VAL A 200 -4.67 10.53 -25.98
N THR A 201 -5.06 11.55 -26.75
CA THR A 201 -6.15 11.49 -27.72
C THR A 201 -5.78 10.61 -28.92
N GLU A 202 -6.78 10.09 -29.64
CA GLU A 202 -6.55 9.31 -30.88
C GLU A 202 -5.90 10.15 -32.00
N THR A 203 -5.98 11.48 -31.92
CA THR A 203 -5.35 12.41 -32.86
C THR A 203 -3.87 12.67 -32.56
N ALA A 204 -3.35 12.18 -31.43
CA ALA A 204 -1.96 12.34 -31.07
C ALA A 204 -1.05 11.60 -32.06
N MET A 205 0.03 12.25 -32.51
CA MET A 205 1.04 11.61 -33.37
C MET A 205 2.09 10.83 -32.58
N THR A 206 2.32 11.23 -31.33
CA THR A 206 3.34 10.68 -30.45
C THR A 206 2.75 10.37 -29.08
N SER A 207 3.12 9.23 -28.52
CA SER A 207 2.90 8.90 -27.11
C SER A 207 4.24 8.81 -26.39
N ALA A 208 4.22 8.51 -25.10
CA ALA A 208 5.43 8.31 -24.34
C ALA A 208 5.27 7.20 -23.28
N LEU A 209 6.35 6.53 -22.93
CA LEU A 209 6.33 5.46 -21.95
C LEU A 209 7.65 5.45 -21.18
N SER A 210 7.61 5.34 -19.86
CA SER A 210 8.82 5.14 -19.07
C SER A 210 9.22 3.68 -18.99
N ASN A 211 10.51 3.43 -18.80
CA ASN A 211 10.97 2.13 -18.33
C ASN A 211 10.42 1.83 -16.92
N ILE A 212 10.43 0.55 -16.57
CA ILE A 212 10.06 0.09 -15.24
C ILE A 212 11.18 0.47 -14.27
N THR A 213 10.83 1.27 -13.27
CA THR A 213 11.73 1.67 -12.17
C THR A 213 11.37 0.88 -10.92
N TYR A 214 12.37 0.33 -10.25
CA TYR A 214 12.19 -0.46 -9.03
C TYR A 214 12.58 0.37 -7.81
N VAL A 215 11.70 0.39 -6.81
CA VAL A 215 11.90 1.17 -5.58
C VAL A 215 11.52 0.31 -4.39
N LEU A 216 12.45 0.16 -3.45
CA LEU A 216 12.19 -0.44 -2.14
C LEU A 216 11.73 0.68 -1.20
N THR A 217 10.55 0.57 -0.61
CA THR A 217 10.08 1.53 0.41
C THR A 217 10.92 1.42 1.68
N ASP A 218 10.99 2.51 2.43
CA ASP A 218 11.74 2.51 3.68
C ASP A 218 11.14 1.56 4.72
N ILE A 219 11.94 1.20 5.72
CA ILE A 219 11.47 0.42 6.87
C ILE A 219 10.34 1.16 7.59
N GLY A 220 9.31 0.42 7.97
CA GLY A 220 8.20 0.92 8.77
C GLY A 220 8.31 0.47 10.22
N VAL A 221 7.45 1.04 11.06
CA VAL A 221 7.33 0.61 12.45
C VAL A 221 6.69 -0.77 12.48
N PRO A 222 7.31 -1.81 13.07
CA PRO A 222 6.68 -3.11 13.21
C PRO A 222 5.42 -3.01 14.09
N SER A 223 4.41 -3.81 13.77
CA SER A 223 3.27 -4.06 14.66
C SER A 223 3.71 -4.78 15.95
N TYR A 224 2.79 -4.93 16.91
CA TYR A 224 3.10 -5.60 18.17
C TYR A 224 3.31 -7.12 17.96
N PRO A 225 4.16 -7.77 18.78
CA PRO A 225 4.31 -9.22 18.76
C PRO A 225 2.98 -9.91 19.14
N GLU A 226 2.59 -10.94 18.39
CA GLU A 226 1.34 -11.65 18.63
C GLU A 226 1.49 -12.70 19.74
N ALA A 227 0.35 -13.15 20.29
CA ALA A 227 0.28 -14.31 21.18
C ALA A 227 1.31 -14.32 22.35
N LEU A 228 1.45 -13.19 23.04
CA LEU A 228 2.31 -13.12 24.23
C LEU A 228 1.76 -14.05 25.34
N GLU A 229 2.52 -15.09 25.65
CA GLU A 229 2.26 -16.05 26.71
C GLU A 229 3.36 -15.96 27.78
N THR A 230 2.94 -16.07 29.03
CA THR A 230 3.82 -16.12 30.20
C THR A 230 3.56 -17.41 30.96
N ILE A 231 4.61 -18.18 31.21
CA ILE A 231 4.56 -19.43 31.96
C ILE A 231 5.46 -19.29 33.18
N ASP A 232 4.85 -19.25 34.37
CA ASP A 232 5.59 -19.25 35.62
C ASP A 232 6.28 -20.61 35.80
N THR A 233 7.61 -20.60 35.85
CA THR A 233 8.43 -21.80 36.05
C THR A 233 8.81 -21.96 37.51
N THR A 234 9.18 -20.86 38.17
CA THR A 234 9.50 -20.80 39.59
C THR A 234 8.98 -19.48 40.18
N PRO A 235 8.98 -19.30 41.52
CA PRO A 235 8.56 -18.03 42.14
C PRO A 235 9.36 -16.80 41.70
N HIS A 236 10.52 -16.99 41.05
CA HIS A 236 11.40 -15.92 40.59
C HIS A 236 11.72 -15.99 39.09
N GLU A 237 11.16 -16.96 38.36
CA GLU A 237 11.42 -17.17 36.95
C GLU A 237 10.12 -17.41 36.20
N ALA A 238 9.93 -16.62 35.14
CA ALA A 238 8.84 -16.79 34.20
C ALA A 238 9.42 -16.92 32.79
N LYS A 239 8.89 -17.86 32.02
CA LYS A 239 9.21 -18.04 30.61
C LYS A 239 8.22 -17.22 29.77
N LEU A 240 8.76 -16.37 28.92
CA LEU A 240 7.99 -15.58 27.95
C LEU A 240 8.07 -16.23 26.57
N MET A 241 6.93 -16.32 25.89
CA MET A 241 6.82 -16.82 24.52
C MET A 241 5.89 -15.89 23.74
N TRP A 242 6.20 -15.60 22.49
CA TRP A 242 5.36 -14.78 21.61
C TRP A 242 5.57 -15.19 20.15
N GLU A 243 4.63 -14.84 19.29
CA GLU A 243 4.72 -14.97 17.85
C GLU A 243 5.24 -13.66 17.22
N PRO A 244 5.88 -13.71 16.03
CA PRO A 244 6.31 -12.53 15.31
C PRO A 244 5.15 -11.54 15.05
N PRO A 245 5.45 -10.24 14.90
CA PRO A 245 4.42 -9.26 14.56
C PRO A 245 3.79 -9.57 13.19
N GLN A 246 2.47 -9.41 13.07
CA GLN A 246 1.74 -9.66 11.82
C GLN A 246 2.27 -8.82 10.66
N ASN A 247 2.57 -7.56 10.94
CA ASN A 247 3.19 -6.62 10.01
C ASN A 247 4.57 -6.25 10.55
N PRO A 248 5.65 -6.97 10.18
CA PRO A 248 6.99 -6.68 10.68
C PRO A 248 7.58 -5.41 10.05
N ASN A 249 7.10 -5.01 8.87
CA ASN A 249 7.46 -3.77 8.17
C ASN A 249 8.98 -3.58 7.93
N SER A 250 9.78 -4.63 8.15
CA SER A 250 11.22 -4.79 7.91
C SER A 250 11.67 -6.18 8.39
N VAL A 251 12.96 -6.50 8.29
CA VAL A 251 13.55 -7.68 8.95
C VAL A 251 13.68 -7.41 10.46
N VAL A 252 13.01 -8.22 11.29
CA VAL A 252 13.08 -8.10 12.75
C VAL A 252 14.47 -8.51 13.26
N THR A 253 15.16 -7.60 13.94
CA THR A 253 16.53 -7.82 14.45
C THR A 253 16.57 -8.29 15.91
N PHE A 254 15.78 -7.66 16.79
CA PHE A 254 15.69 -8.02 18.21
C PHE A 254 14.36 -7.56 18.81
N TYR A 255 14.03 -8.10 19.98
CA TYR A 255 12.89 -7.68 20.80
C TYR A 255 13.38 -7.01 22.08
N THR A 256 12.71 -5.95 22.52
CA THR A 256 12.98 -5.30 23.81
C THR A 256 11.86 -5.61 24.78
N ILE A 257 12.21 -6.16 25.95
CA ILE A 257 11.25 -6.56 26.98
C ILE A 257 11.38 -5.61 28.17
N TRP A 258 10.25 -5.06 28.60
CA TRP A 258 10.17 -4.20 29.78
C TRP A 258 9.36 -4.91 30.87
N LEU A 259 9.99 -5.18 32.00
CA LEU A 259 9.32 -5.74 33.17
C LEU A 259 9.08 -4.61 34.16
N LYS A 260 7.81 -4.36 34.49
CA LYS A 260 7.42 -3.43 35.54
C LYS A 260 6.69 -4.19 36.63
N LYS A 261 7.15 -4.04 37.87
CA LYS A 261 6.44 -4.58 39.04
C LYS A 261 5.07 -3.91 39.12
N ASP A 262 4.01 -4.71 39.13
CA ASP A 262 2.66 -4.17 39.29
C ASP A 262 2.43 -3.74 40.75
N GLU A 263 2.47 -2.43 40.97
CA GLU A 263 2.21 -1.80 42.26
C GLU A 263 0.74 -1.92 42.70
N LYS A 264 -0.18 -2.34 41.81
CA LYS A 264 -1.59 -2.58 42.18
C LYS A 264 -1.79 -3.72 43.17
N THR A 265 -0.81 -4.60 43.36
CA THR A 265 -0.83 -5.57 44.47
C THR A 265 -0.60 -4.92 45.84
N GLN A 266 -0.16 -3.66 45.89
CA GLN A 266 -0.14 -2.82 47.10
C GLN A 266 -1.38 -1.94 47.24
N ASN A 267 -2.45 -2.21 46.48
CA ASN A 267 -3.71 -1.53 46.71
C ASN A 267 -4.10 -1.78 48.18
N LYS A 268 -4.13 -0.71 49.00
CA LYS A 268 -4.46 -0.79 50.43
C LYS A 268 -5.78 -1.52 50.71
N ASN A 269 -6.61 -1.66 49.68
CA ASN A 269 -7.84 -2.46 49.65
C ASN A 269 -7.64 -3.99 49.71
N PHE A 270 -6.44 -4.55 49.51
CA PHE A 270 -6.19 -5.99 49.64
C PHE A 270 -5.74 -6.37 51.06
N TYR A 271 -4.83 -5.58 51.65
CA TYR A 271 -4.32 -5.80 53.01
C TYR A 271 -5.24 -5.27 54.14
N GLY A 272 -6.27 -4.49 53.80
CA GLY A 272 -7.25 -3.93 54.75
C GLY A 272 -8.58 -4.68 54.82
N ARG A 273 -8.72 -5.84 54.16
CA ARG A 273 -9.95 -6.64 54.18
C ARG A 273 -9.85 -7.77 55.18
N ASP A 274 -10.90 -7.96 55.97
CA ASP A 274 -11.05 -9.14 56.82
C ASP A 274 -11.53 -10.34 55.97
N LEU A 275 -10.61 -11.27 55.73
CA LEU A 275 -10.83 -12.47 54.91
C LEU A 275 -11.88 -13.43 55.49
N CYS A 276 -12.15 -13.36 56.79
CA CYS A 276 -13.20 -14.14 57.44
C CYS A 276 -14.60 -13.58 57.15
N SER A 277 -14.68 -12.30 56.79
CA SER A 277 -15.93 -11.54 56.62
C SER A 277 -16.28 -11.28 55.15
N ASP A 278 -15.30 -11.33 54.24
CA ASP A 278 -15.48 -11.01 52.82
C ASP A 278 -15.87 -12.27 51.99
N SER A 279 -17.17 -12.52 51.85
CA SER A 279 -17.69 -13.67 51.09
C SER A 279 -17.42 -13.59 49.58
N GLU A 280 -17.06 -12.43 49.02
CA GLU A 280 -16.74 -12.29 47.60
C GLU A 280 -15.32 -12.79 47.28
N LEU A 281 -14.36 -12.64 48.20
CA LEU A 281 -13.00 -13.15 48.04
C LEU A 281 -12.94 -14.68 48.08
N GLN A 282 -13.75 -15.33 48.93
CA GLN A 282 -13.89 -16.79 48.91
C GLN A 282 -14.41 -17.32 47.57
N LYS A 283 -15.29 -16.57 46.90
CA LYS A 283 -15.77 -16.90 45.55
C LYS A 283 -14.68 -16.68 44.49
N LEU A 284 -13.90 -15.60 44.57
CA LEU A 284 -12.79 -15.31 43.63
C LEU A 284 -11.64 -16.35 43.71
N LEU A 285 -11.36 -16.90 44.89
CA LEU A 285 -10.38 -17.98 45.10
C LEU A 285 -10.85 -19.32 44.51
N TRP A 286 -12.15 -19.63 44.55
CA TRP A 286 -12.72 -20.80 43.84
C TRP A 286 -12.94 -20.54 42.34
N ASP A 287 -13.00 -19.29 41.92
CA ASP A 287 -13.13 -18.88 40.51
C ASP A 287 -11.77 -18.87 39.80
N THR A 288 -10.65 -18.80 40.52
CA THR A 288 -9.30 -18.85 39.93
C THR A 288 -8.96 -20.24 39.41
N ASP A 289 -9.35 -21.30 40.13
CA ASP A 289 -9.26 -22.68 39.63
C ASP A 289 -10.17 -22.90 38.42
N ARG A 290 -11.35 -22.27 38.42
CA ARG A 290 -12.27 -22.31 37.27
C ARG A 290 -11.71 -21.57 36.06
N ARG A 291 -11.10 -20.40 36.24
CA ARG A 291 -10.44 -19.63 35.16
C ARG A 291 -9.23 -20.35 34.59
N LYS A 292 -8.40 -21.00 35.41
CA LYS A 292 -7.32 -21.87 34.94
C LYS A 292 -7.87 -23.05 34.13
N GLN A 293 -8.92 -23.71 34.62
CA GLN A 293 -9.58 -24.80 33.88
C GLN A 293 -10.20 -24.33 32.56
N VAL A 294 -10.79 -23.13 32.51
CA VAL A 294 -11.35 -22.54 31.28
C VAL A 294 -10.25 -22.17 30.31
N GLN A 295 -9.16 -21.54 30.75
CA GLN A 295 -8.01 -21.21 29.91
C GLN A 295 -7.33 -22.47 29.36
N ASP A 296 -7.16 -23.51 30.18
CA ASP A 296 -6.61 -24.80 29.73
C ASP A 296 -7.55 -25.51 28.74
N ALA A 297 -8.87 -25.46 28.96
CA ALA A 297 -9.86 -26.01 28.04
C ALA A 297 -9.89 -25.24 26.70
N GLU A 298 -9.74 -23.92 26.74
CA GLU A 298 -9.70 -23.06 25.57
C GLU A 298 -8.38 -23.23 24.80
N ARG A 299 -7.25 -23.45 25.50
CA ARG A 299 -5.97 -23.83 24.90
C ARG A 299 -6.07 -25.18 24.18
N ARG A 300 -6.62 -26.20 24.84
CA ARG A 300 -6.90 -27.51 24.23
C ARG A 300 -7.85 -27.39 23.03
N ARG A 301 -8.85 -26.51 23.09
CA ARG A 301 -9.75 -26.23 21.98
C ARG A 301 -9.02 -25.59 20.81
N LYS A 302 -8.19 -24.57 21.03
CA LYS A 302 -7.37 -23.91 19.99
C LYS A 302 -6.34 -24.86 19.38
N GLU A 303 -5.70 -25.71 20.18
CA GLU A 303 -4.80 -26.78 19.73
C GLU A 303 -5.55 -27.81 18.86
N ALA A 304 -6.75 -28.25 19.28
CA ALA A 304 -7.59 -29.16 18.51
C ALA A 304 -8.13 -28.51 17.21
N GLU A 305 -8.42 -27.21 17.23
CA GLU A 305 -8.89 -26.45 16.07
C GLU A 305 -7.75 -26.18 15.08
N LYS A 306 -6.52 -26.00 15.55
CA LYS A 306 -5.28 -25.95 14.75
C LYS A 306 -5.00 -27.29 14.06
N TYR A 307 -5.19 -28.41 14.78
CA TYR A 307 -5.10 -29.77 14.22
C TYR A 307 -6.22 -30.06 13.21
N ARG A 308 -7.44 -29.54 13.44
CA ARG A 308 -8.59 -29.69 12.54
C ARG A 308 -8.47 -28.84 11.27
N ARG A 309 -7.87 -27.65 11.36
CA ARG A 309 -7.57 -26.76 10.21
C ARG A 309 -6.49 -27.32 9.28
N GLN A 310 -5.65 -28.26 9.74
CA GLN A 310 -4.68 -28.93 8.88
C GLN A 310 -5.31 -29.85 7.81
N ASN A 311 -6.61 -30.19 7.92
CA ASN A 311 -7.28 -31.13 7.00
C ASN A 311 -8.67 -30.68 6.46
N CYS A 312 -9.03 -29.40 6.53
CA CYS A 312 -10.27 -28.90 5.90
C CYS A 312 -10.06 -27.53 5.22
N CYS A 313 -10.75 -27.31 4.10
CA CYS A 313 -10.88 -25.99 3.50
C CYS A 313 -11.84 -25.11 4.32
N ASP A 314 -11.54 -23.81 4.40
CA ASP A 314 -12.38 -22.84 5.10
C ASP A 314 -13.76 -22.69 4.42
N CYS A 315 -14.83 -22.89 5.19
CA CYS A 315 -16.19 -22.58 4.76
C CYS A 315 -16.45 -21.06 4.79
N PRO A 316 -17.42 -20.56 4.01
CA PRO A 316 -17.86 -19.16 4.11
C PRO A 316 -18.36 -18.88 5.52
N LYS A 317 -17.80 -17.84 6.16
CA LYS A 317 -18.26 -17.38 7.47
C LYS A 317 -19.66 -16.77 7.32
N SER A 318 -20.53 -16.96 8.32
CA SER A 318 -21.85 -16.32 8.30
C SER A 318 -21.73 -14.80 8.45
N GLU A 319 -22.73 -14.07 7.97
CA GLU A 319 -22.77 -12.60 7.99
C GLU A 319 -22.56 -12.03 9.40
N VAL A 320 -23.20 -12.62 10.41
CA VAL A 320 -23.03 -12.23 11.83
C VAL A 320 -21.59 -12.43 12.32
N THR A 321 -20.92 -13.53 11.91
CA THR A 321 -19.48 -13.71 12.23
C THR A 321 -18.59 -12.70 11.51
N LEU A 322 -18.94 -12.28 10.30
CA LEU A 322 -18.16 -11.27 9.56
C LEU A 322 -18.28 -9.91 10.24
N GLU A 323 -19.48 -9.53 10.70
CA GLU A 323 -19.69 -8.30 11.46
C GLU A 323 -18.91 -8.29 12.78
N LEU A 324 -18.99 -9.36 13.57
CA LEU A 324 -18.22 -9.49 14.82
C LEU A 324 -16.70 -9.45 14.59
N LEU A 325 -16.21 -10.12 13.55
CA LEU A 325 -14.79 -10.07 13.18
C LEU A 325 -14.38 -8.67 12.71
N SER A 326 -15.26 -7.96 12.01
CA SER A 326 -15.00 -6.58 11.59
C SER A 326 -14.92 -5.62 12.78
N LEU A 327 -15.83 -5.77 13.77
CA LEU A 327 -15.83 -4.98 15.00
C LEU A 327 -14.59 -5.22 15.85
N ASN A 328 -14.20 -6.49 16.03
CA ASN A 328 -12.97 -6.82 16.76
C ASN A 328 -11.74 -6.25 16.04
N ARG A 329 -11.68 -6.39 14.72
CA ARG A 329 -10.57 -5.84 13.92
C ARG A 329 -10.51 -4.32 13.98
N MET A 330 -11.65 -3.63 14.05
CA MET A 330 -11.69 -2.19 14.28
C MET A 330 -11.16 -1.81 15.66
N SER A 331 -11.52 -2.55 16.71
CA SER A 331 -10.98 -2.32 18.06
C SER A 331 -9.47 -2.53 18.13
N ASP A 332 -8.94 -3.54 17.42
CA ASP A 332 -7.50 -3.80 17.36
C ASP A 332 -6.76 -2.66 16.65
N ILE A 333 -7.29 -2.18 15.51
CA ILE A 333 -6.75 -1.02 14.77
C ILE A 333 -6.76 0.25 15.63
N GLU A 334 -7.84 0.51 16.37
CA GLU A 334 -7.92 1.67 17.26
C GLU A 334 -6.87 1.61 18.39
N PHE A 335 -6.66 0.42 18.95
CA PHE A 335 -5.64 0.21 19.97
C PHE A 335 -4.21 0.40 19.40
N GLU A 336 -3.93 -0.18 18.23
CA GLU A 336 -2.65 0.01 17.52
C GLU A 336 -2.37 1.49 17.25
N ASN A 337 -3.34 2.21 16.67
CA ASN A 337 -3.21 3.63 16.39
C ASN A 337 -2.95 4.43 17.68
N SER A 338 -3.63 4.10 18.79
CA SER A 338 -3.42 4.75 20.08
C SER A 338 -2.00 4.54 20.63
N ILE A 339 -1.41 3.36 20.43
CA ILE A 339 -0.01 3.10 20.77
C ILE A 339 0.92 3.92 19.87
N HIS A 340 0.72 3.87 18.55
CA HIS A 340 1.53 4.64 17.60
C HIS A 340 1.53 6.14 17.93
N ASP A 341 0.35 6.71 18.20
CA ASP A 341 0.19 8.13 18.52
C ASP A 341 0.82 8.54 19.87
N SER A 342 0.86 7.62 20.84
CA SER A 342 1.39 7.90 22.19
C SER A 342 2.90 7.70 22.31
N VAL A 343 3.47 6.74 21.58
CA VAL A 343 4.89 6.40 21.61
C VAL A 343 5.70 7.34 20.69
N PHE A 344 5.13 7.78 19.57
CA PHE A 344 5.83 8.67 18.62
C PHE A 344 5.59 10.15 18.92
N ARG A 345 6.45 10.76 19.76
CA ARG A 345 6.59 12.23 19.78
C ARG A 345 7.61 12.66 18.74
N LYS A 346 7.16 13.31 17.65
CA LYS A 346 8.06 14.02 16.73
C LYS A 346 8.96 14.98 17.53
N ARG A 347 10.28 14.78 17.51
CA ARG A 347 11.26 15.77 18.01
C ARG A 347 11.31 16.92 16.99
N TRP A 348 10.57 17.98 17.27
CA TRP A 348 10.70 19.22 16.52
C TRP A 348 11.99 19.93 16.94
N SER A 349 12.86 20.31 16.00
CA SER A 349 13.93 21.27 16.29
C SER A 349 13.32 22.65 16.56
N GLU A 350 13.94 23.50 17.38
CA GLU A 350 13.38 24.82 17.75
C GLU A 350 13.03 25.71 16.54
N LYS A 351 13.67 25.50 15.38
CA LYS A 351 13.31 26.17 14.11
C LYS A 351 11.92 25.81 13.56
N SER A 352 11.24 24.80 14.13
CA SER A 352 9.91 24.37 13.71
C SER A 352 8.78 25.03 14.51
N LEU A 353 9.10 25.75 15.59
CA LEU A 353 8.09 26.35 16.47
C LEU A 353 7.51 27.66 15.90
N GLU A 354 8.25 28.40 15.07
CA GLU A 354 7.73 29.59 14.37
C GLU A 354 6.60 29.25 13.37
N LYS A 355 6.63 28.06 12.75
CA LYS A 355 5.56 27.63 11.80
C LYS A 355 4.27 27.18 12.48
N LYS A 356 4.24 27.06 13.81
CA LYS A 356 3.06 26.55 14.54
C LYS A 356 2.01 27.63 14.79
N GLU A 357 2.39 28.89 14.77
CA GLU A 357 1.44 30.02 14.84
C GLU A 357 0.64 30.16 13.54
N ASP A 358 1.27 29.88 12.38
CA ASP A 358 0.58 29.91 11.08
C ASP A 358 -0.46 28.79 10.93
N CYS A 359 -0.17 27.56 11.38
CA CYS A 359 -1.13 26.45 11.27
C CYS A 359 -2.36 26.60 12.18
N LYS A 360 -2.23 27.25 13.35
CA LYS A 360 -3.40 27.53 14.21
C LYS A 360 -4.32 28.58 13.58
N ASN A 361 -3.75 29.58 12.89
CA ASN A 361 -4.52 30.63 12.24
C ASN A 361 -5.31 30.09 11.02
N ILE A 362 -4.74 29.16 10.25
CA ILE A 362 -5.41 28.55 9.08
C ILE A 362 -6.63 27.69 9.46
N ILE A 363 -6.56 26.94 10.57
CA ILE A 363 -7.67 26.07 11.02
C ILE A 363 -8.84 26.91 11.58
N MET A 364 -8.54 28.06 12.19
CA MET A 364 -9.55 28.96 12.74
C MET A 364 -10.29 29.73 11.63
N GLU A 365 -9.61 30.13 10.55
CA GLU A 365 -10.26 30.73 9.37
C GLU A 365 -11.17 29.76 8.60
N ALA A 366 -10.80 28.47 8.52
CA ALA A 366 -11.60 27.46 7.84
C ALA A 366 -12.94 27.19 8.57
N SER A 367 -12.93 27.23 9.91
CA SER A 367 -14.14 27.01 10.72
C SER A 367 -15.13 28.18 10.70
N LEU A 368 -14.65 29.42 10.47
CA LEU A 368 -15.50 30.61 10.29
C LEU A 368 -16.16 30.67 8.91
N LYS A 369 -15.51 30.16 7.85
CA LYS A 369 -16.08 30.14 6.49
C LYS A 369 -17.22 29.12 6.33
N VAL A 370 -17.26 28.05 7.13
CA VAL A 370 -18.34 27.05 7.11
C VAL A 370 -19.64 27.59 7.74
N GLN A 371 -19.58 28.53 8.69
CA GLN A 371 -20.77 29.06 9.36
C GLN A 371 -21.52 30.16 8.57
N VAL A 372 -20.90 30.75 7.53
CA VAL A 372 -21.54 31.81 6.72
C VAL A 372 -22.31 31.25 5.50
N GLY A 373 -22.11 29.98 5.14
CA GLY A 373 -22.71 29.37 3.94
C GLY A 373 -24.14 28.83 4.06
N ASN A 374 -24.69 28.65 5.26
CA ASN A 374 -26.00 27.99 5.45
C ASN A 374 -27.03 28.90 6.12
N ARG A 375 -27.52 29.90 5.37
CA ARG A 375 -28.82 30.52 5.62
C ARG A 375 -29.63 30.58 4.32
N ARG A 376 -30.43 29.53 4.06
CA ARG A 376 -31.81 29.60 3.49
C ARG A 376 -32.36 28.19 3.18
N LYS A 377 -33.21 27.68 4.06
CA LYS A 377 -34.61 27.28 3.75
C LYS A 377 -35.29 26.67 4.99
N ARG A 378 -36.38 27.32 5.41
CA ARG A 378 -37.42 26.78 6.31
C ARG A 378 -38.31 25.82 5.53
N ARG A 379 -38.68 24.66 6.12
CA ARG A 379 -40.04 24.37 6.64
C ARG A 379 -40.18 22.91 7.13
N SER A 380 -40.61 22.82 8.40
CA SER A 380 -41.49 21.86 9.09
C SER A 380 -41.81 20.48 8.50
N VAL A 381 -41.74 19.41 9.31
CA VAL A 381 -42.83 18.83 10.13
C VAL A 381 -42.38 17.46 10.70
N ASP A 382 -42.83 17.21 11.93
CA ASP A 382 -43.02 15.97 12.70
C ASP A 382 -41.90 15.17 13.38
N SER A 383 -42.10 15.12 14.69
CA SER A 383 -41.60 14.25 15.74
C SER A 383 -41.90 12.77 15.50
N ILE A 384 -40.91 11.91 15.75
CA ILE A 384 -41.14 10.55 16.23
C ILE A 384 -40.24 10.33 17.45
N VAL A 385 -40.91 10.18 18.59
CA VAL A 385 -40.34 9.70 19.85
C VAL A 385 -40.20 8.19 19.78
N TYR A 386 -39.03 7.66 20.10
CA TYR A 386 -38.89 6.35 20.72
C TYR A 386 -37.91 6.44 21.88
N ASN A 387 -38.48 6.37 23.09
CA ASN A 387 -37.77 6.08 24.32
C ASN A 387 -37.72 4.56 24.48
N ASN A 388 -36.55 4.04 24.83
CA ASN A 388 -36.25 2.80 25.59
C ASN A 388 -34.72 2.67 25.56
N GLY A 389 -33.94 2.57 26.64
CA GLY A 389 -34.20 2.39 28.05
C GLY A 389 -32.96 1.69 28.64
N ARG A 390 -32.37 2.30 29.70
CA ARG A 390 -31.35 1.77 30.62
C ARG A 390 -29.91 1.57 30.10
N GLY A 391 -29.02 2.43 30.58
CA GLY A 391 -27.57 2.22 30.63
C GLY A 391 -26.88 3.47 31.18
N SER A 392 -26.41 3.40 32.43
CA SER A 392 -25.84 4.45 33.27
C SER A 392 -24.87 5.42 32.58
N ASN A 393 -25.13 6.72 32.74
CA ASN A 393 -24.23 7.83 32.44
C ASN A 393 -23.02 7.83 33.41
N PHE A 394 -21.80 7.82 32.88
CA PHE A 394 -20.64 8.39 33.56
C PHE A 394 -20.21 9.64 32.80
N SER A 395 -20.46 10.80 33.40
CA SER A 395 -19.93 12.10 32.98
C SER A 395 -18.69 12.44 33.81
N PHE A 396 -17.59 12.81 33.16
CA PHE A 396 -16.49 13.52 33.81
C PHE A 396 -16.63 15.02 33.55
N PRO A 397 -16.68 15.88 34.58
CA PRO A 397 -16.72 17.32 34.38
C PRO A 397 -15.32 17.84 34.08
N ILE A 398 -15.13 18.43 32.90
CA ILE A 398 -13.98 19.29 32.62
C ILE A 398 -14.38 20.71 33.04
N ARG A 399 -13.82 21.20 34.15
CA ARG A 399 -13.83 22.64 34.46
C ARG A 399 -12.66 23.30 33.75
N LYS A 400 -12.97 24.21 32.83
CA LYS A 400 -12.09 25.31 32.42
C LYS A 400 -12.18 26.37 33.51
N GLU A 401 -11.05 26.78 34.08
CA GLU A 401 -10.76 28.12 34.59
C GLU A 401 -9.34 28.12 35.19
N ASP A 402 -8.68 29.28 35.11
CA ASP A 402 -7.34 29.63 35.61
C ASP A 402 -6.14 29.45 34.64
N ILE A 403 -6.24 30.15 33.51
CA ILE A 403 -5.12 30.90 32.95
C ILE A 403 -5.23 32.32 33.53
N THR A 404 -4.30 32.74 34.39
CA THR A 404 -3.66 34.07 34.45
C THR A 404 -2.91 34.26 35.77
N LYS A 405 -1.80 35.04 35.71
CA LYS A 405 -0.86 35.44 36.77
C LYS A 405 0.25 34.40 37.03
N ASP A 406 1.55 34.66 36.89
CA ASP A 406 2.30 35.91 37.07
C ASP A 406 3.49 36.08 36.10
N GLN A 407 3.64 37.28 35.52
CA GLN A 407 4.93 37.85 35.11
C GLN A 407 5.54 38.56 36.32
N HIS A 408 6.75 38.19 36.76
CA HIS A 408 7.90 39.09 36.83
C HIS A 408 9.09 38.55 37.67
N TYR A 409 10.29 38.88 37.17
CA TYR A 409 11.61 38.88 37.79
C TYR A 409 12.29 37.52 38.08
N LEU A 410 13.33 37.23 37.27
CA LEU A 410 14.72 37.31 37.72
C LEU A 410 15.66 37.30 36.49
N ASP A 411 16.11 38.48 36.10
CA ASP A 411 17.41 38.64 35.44
C ASP A 411 18.49 38.32 36.48
N THR A 412 19.39 37.39 36.19
CA THR A 412 20.81 37.52 36.59
C THR A 412 21.68 36.76 35.61
N ASN A 413 22.60 37.52 35.02
CA ASN A 413 23.70 37.10 34.18
C ASN A 413 24.50 35.94 34.80
N PHE A 414 24.77 34.90 34.01
CA PHE A 414 25.98 34.09 34.17
C PHE A 414 26.66 33.91 32.82
N THR A 415 27.88 34.44 32.77
CA THR A 415 28.81 34.36 31.66
C THR A 415 29.21 32.91 31.39
N ALA A 416 29.06 32.48 30.14
CA ALA A 416 29.60 31.22 29.65
C ALA A 416 31.13 31.35 29.50
N THR A 417 31.89 30.54 30.24
CA THR A 417 33.30 30.28 29.99
C THR A 417 33.45 28.92 29.32
N ASP A 418 34.27 28.90 28.27
CA ASP A 418 34.64 27.78 27.38
C ASP A 418 35.26 26.55 28.09
N ASP A 419 34.47 25.72 28.77
CA ASP A 419 35.04 24.48 29.39
C ASP A 419 34.14 23.24 29.34
N LEU A 420 33.27 23.12 28.32
CA LEU A 420 32.46 21.91 28.12
C LEU A 420 32.83 21.08 26.87
N PHE A 421 33.65 21.63 25.96
CA PHE A 421 34.06 20.93 24.74
C PHE A 421 35.30 20.03 24.92
N ASP A 422 36.10 20.21 25.98
CA ASP A 422 37.31 19.41 26.21
C ASP A 422 37.09 18.12 27.02
N LYS A 423 35.89 17.91 27.56
CA LYS A 423 35.53 16.68 28.31
C LYS A 423 34.83 15.60 27.48
N ILE A 424 34.39 15.90 26.26
CA ILE A 424 33.74 14.92 25.37
C ILE A 424 34.77 14.26 24.42
N ALA A 425 35.97 14.82 24.27
CA ALA A 425 37.03 14.26 23.43
C ALA A 425 37.89 13.15 24.09
N ARG A 426 37.61 12.74 25.34
CA ARG A 426 38.42 11.76 26.09
C ARG A 426 37.72 10.45 26.47
N LEU A 427 36.63 10.08 25.79
CA LEU A 427 35.93 8.80 26.03
C LEU A 427 35.85 7.87 24.80
N ASN A 428 36.61 8.15 23.73
CA ASN A 428 36.59 7.35 22.49
C ASN A 428 37.91 6.64 22.16
N SER A 429 38.68 6.19 23.15
CA SER A 429 39.84 5.34 22.88
C SER A 429 40.09 4.31 23.99
N THR A 430 39.34 3.21 24.01
CA THR A 430 39.77 1.93 24.62
C THR A 430 38.68 0.85 24.46
N TYR A 431 38.66 0.10 23.35
CA TYR A 431 39.13 -1.30 23.25
C TYR A 431 38.66 -1.96 21.93
N PRO A 432 39.50 -2.82 21.31
CA PRO A 432 39.24 -3.51 20.05
C PRO A 432 38.76 -4.96 20.24
N GLU A 433 38.29 -5.56 19.13
CA GLU A 433 38.14 -7.01 18.86
C GLU A 433 37.32 -7.88 19.84
N LEU A 434 36.11 -8.26 19.38
CA LEU A 434 35.65 -9.66 19.21
C LEU A 434 34.33 -9.71 18.44
#